data_AF-A0A2E6W8N1-F1
#
_entry.id   AF-A0A2E6W8N1-F1
#
_cell.length_a   1.000
_cell.length_b   1.000
_cell.length_c   1.000
_cell.angle_alpha   90.00
_cell.angle_beta   90.00
_cell.angle_gamma   90.00
#
_symmetry.space_group_name_H-M   'P 1'
#
loop_
_entity.id
_entity.type
_entity.pdbx_description
1 polymer ?
#
loop_
_entity_poly.entity_id
_entity_poly.type
_entity_poly.pdbx_seq_one_letter_code
_entity_poly.pdbx_strand_id
1 'polypeptide(L)'
;MAYNNLSGTVLAPHKLIPRKDRNGDIIVPIVSGNLSTSDGASILNVPRLANATNNAIVTNVDGDANSLICESNLTFDGETLNIVGDLTASAGLSASFLYGDGRYLTNISGSGGNASGQGPNGSLQFKTSEGSGTISGSSNLLFQNNILKLGGSLKLGRTSVSSSYTAATTDFFVGADTSNAAFQITLADAAQMLDGQMLVIKDEGGAANNNNITVAASGSQTIDGQNQVILESPYASIQLYCNGNNKYFIF
;
A
#
# COMPACT_ATOMS: atom_id res chain seq x y z
N MET A 1 -7.82 28.74 -65.53
CA MET A 1 -9.16 28.82 -64.91
C MET A 1 -9.12 29.94 -63.89
N ALA A 2 -9.84 31.03 -64.14
CA ALA A 2 -9.88 32.19 -63.26
C ALA A 2 -10.83 31.91 -62.09
N TYR A 3 -10.31 31.82 -60.87
CA TYR A 3 -11.15 31.92 -59.67
C TYR A 3 -11.49 33.38 -59.46
N ASN A 4 -12.70 33.76 -59.82
CA ASN A 4 -13.22 35.10 -59.55
C ASN A 4 -13.61 35.14 -58.06
N ASN A 5 -12.63 35.41 -57.19
CA ASN A 5 -12.90 35.66 -55.77
C ASN A 5 -13.65 36.99 -55.68
N LEU A 6 -14.98 36.92 -55.65
CA LEU A 6 -15.84 38.05 -55.32
C LEU A 6 -15.54 38.44 -53.87
N SER A 7 -14.87 39.57 -53.66
CA SER A 7 -14.63 40.14 -52.33
C SER A 7 -15.55 41.34 -52.10
N GLY A 8 -16.11 41.47 -50.88
CA GLY A 8 -17.01 42.57 -50.50
C GLY A 8 -18.40 42.11 -50.06
N THR A 9 -19.27 43.07 -49.74
CA THR A 9 -20.67 42.79 -49.37
C THR A 9 -21.44 42.42 -50.62
N VAL A 10 -21.95 41.18 -50.67
CA VAL A 10 -22.80 40.71 -51.76
C VAL A 10 -24.25 40.95 -51.38
N LEU A 11 -24.96 41.74 -52.18
CA LEU A 11 -26.40 41.91 -52.04
C LEU A 11 -27.10 40.64 -52.55
N ALA A 12 -27.55 39.80 -51.63
CA ALA A 12 -28.37 38.63 -51.96
C ALA A 12 -29.86 39.03 -51.97
N PRO A 13 -30.71 38.35 -52.78
CA PRO A 13 -32.15 38.54 -52.71
C PRO A 13 -32.67 38.09 -51.32
N HIS A 14 -33.75 38.72 -50.86
CA HIS A 14 -34.39 38.40 -49.57
C HIS A 14 -34.76 36.92 -49.44
N LYS A 15 -35.04 36.24 -50.56
CA LYS A 15 -35.32 34.80 -50.59
C LYS A 15 -34.67 34.15 -51.82
N LEU A 16 -33.97 33.05 -51.57
CA LEU A 16 -33.51 32.15 -52.61
C LEU A 16 -34.57 31.08 -52.83
N ILE A 17 -35.14 31.02 -54.04
CA ILE A 17 -36.17 30.04 -54.42
C ILE A 17 -35.65 29.14 -55.54
N PRO A 18 -36.10 27.87 -55.63
CA PRO A 18 -35.80 27.02 -56.76
C PRO A 18 -36.25 27.68 -58.07
N ARG A 19 -35.43 27.58 -59.11
CA ARG A 19 -35.75 28.10 -60.46
C ARG A 19 -35.53 27.04 -61.51
N LYS A 20 -36.26 27.10 -62.62
CA LYS A 20 -35.97 26.24 -63.78
C LYS A 20 -34.77 26.77 -64.55
N ASP A 21 -33.95 25.87 -65.07
CA ASP A 21 -32.89 26.19 -66.01
C ASP A 21 -33.42 26.27 -67.45
N ARG A 22 -32.52 26.45 -68.43
CA ARG A 22 -32.90 26.55 -69.84
C ARG A 22 -33.46 25.25 -70.43
N ASN A 23 -33.24 24.13 -69.75
CA ASN A 23 -33.70 22.79 -70.14
C ASN A 23 -34.96 22.37 -69.37
N GLY A 24 -35.42 23.20 -68.42
CA GLY A 24 -36.62 22.95 -67.61
C GLY A 24 -36.36 22.28 -66.27
N ASP A 25 -35.10 21.99 -65.93
CA ASP A 25 -34.70 21.32 -64.69
C ASP A 25 -34.74 22.28 -63.50
N ILE A 26 -35.19 21.79 -62.35
CA ILE A 26 -35.24 22.59 -61.11
C ILE A 26 -33.81 22.71 -60.54
N ILE A 27 -33.30 23.94 -60.49
CA ILE A 27 -32.07 24.30 -59.78
C ILE A 27 -32.45 24.88 -58.42
N VAL A 28 -32.03 24.21 -57.35
CA VAL A 28 -32.04 24.75 -55.99
C VAL A 28 -30.77 25.60 -55.80
N PRO A 29 -30.88 26.90 -55.49
CA PRO A 29 -29.71 27.72 -55.20
C PRO A 29 -29.03 27.24 -53.92
N ILE A 30 -27.78 26.77 -54.03
CA ILE A 30 -26.94 26.40 -52.89
C ILE A 30 -26.07 27.59 -52.53
N VAL A 31 -26.20 28.08 -51.30
CA VAL A 31 -25.22 29.00 -50.71
C VAL A 31 -24.22 28.14 -49.96
N SER A 32 -23.01 28.01 -50.50
CA SER A 32 -21.89 27.38 -49.82
C SER A 32 -20.93 28.46 -49.34
N GLY A 33 -20.38 28.27 -48.14
CA GLY A 33 -19.40 29.14 -47.53
C GLY A 33 -18.55 28.36 -46.55
N ASN A 34 -17.35 28.87 -46.26
CA ASN A 34 -16.49 28.26 -45.25
C ASN A 34 -16.90 28.76 -43.85
N LEU A 35 -17.25 27.84 -42.96
CA LEU A 35 -17.60 28.15 -41.58
C LEU A 35 -16.37 28.32 -40.67
N SER A 36 -15.15 28.00 -41.15
CA SER A 36 -13.92 28.13 -40.37
C SER A 36 -13.45 29.57 -40.15
N THR A 37 -14.01 30.55 -40.88
CA THR A 37 -13.69 31.99 -40.73
C THR A 37 -14.92 32.86 -40.49
N SER A 38 -16.11 32.25 -40.36
CA SER A 38 -17.38 32.93 -40.08
C SER A 38 -17.82 32.58 -38.66
N ASP A 39 -18.44 33.52 -37.93
CA ASP A 39 -19.05 33.20 -36.63
C ASP A 39 -20.31 32.35 -36.78
N GLY A 40 -20.87 32.28 -38.00
CA GLY A 40 -22.09 31.58 -38.35
C GLY A 40 -23.26 31.88 -37.45
N ALA A 41 -23.24 32.92 -36.60
CA ALA A 41 -24.05 33.03 -35.38
C ALA A 41 -25.56 32.98 -35.65
N SER A 42 -25.97 33.40 -36.85
CA SER A 42 -27.36 33.45 -37.30
C SER A 42 -27.82 32.21 -38.09
N ILE A 43 -26.96 31.22 -38.29
CA ILE A 43 -27.34 29.96 -38.93
C ILE A 43 -28.08 29.10 -37.90
N LEU A 44 -29.32 28.75 -38.25
CA LEU A 44 -30.22 27.94 -37.43
C LEU A 44 -29.93 26.44 -37.62
N ASN A 45 -30.25 25.64 -36.61
CA ASN A 45 -30.17 24.17 -36.63
C ASN A 45 -28.74 23.61 -36.84
N VAL A 46 -27.72 24.32 -36.37
CA VAL A 46 -26.35 23.81 -36.30
C VAL A 46 -25.95 23.66 -34.83
N PRO A 47 -25.68 22.44 -34.34
CA PRO A 47 -25.15 22.23 -32.99
C PRO A 47 -23.89 23.07 -32.77
N ARG A 48 -23.84 23.78 -31.64
CA ARG A 48 -22.71 24.64 -31.26
C ARG A 48 -21.89 23.95 -30.19
N LEU A 49 -20.58 24.12 -30.25
CA LEU A 49 -19.69 23.75 -29.17
C LEU A 49 -19.61 24.88 -28.15
N ALA A 50 -20.02 24.63 -26.91
CA ALA A 50 -19.87 25.56 -25.81
C ALA A 50 -18.58 25.27 -25.01
N ASN A 51 -18.11 26.27 -24.24
CA ASN A 51 -16.97 26.16 -23.32
C ASN A 51 -15.63 25.78 -23.99
N ALA A 52 -15.35 26.30 -25.19
CA ALA A 52 -14.16 25.98 -25.97
C ALA A 52 -12.87 26.08 -25.12
N THR A 53 -12.33 24.93 -24.74
CA THR A 53 -11.14 24.78 -23.90
C THR A 53 -10.12 24.00 -24.69
N ASN A 54 -8.85 24.40 -24.60
CA ASN A 54 -7.77 23.73 -25.33
C ASN A 54 -7.73 22.24 -24.96
N ASN A 55 -7.61 21.36 -25.96
CA ASN A 55 -7.52 19.91 -25.78
C ASN A 55 -8.73 19.24 -25.10
N ALA A 56 -9.81 19.96 -24.83
CA ALA A 56 -10.99 19.39 -24.19
C ALA A 56 -11.72 18.40 -25.11
N ILE A 57 -12.14 17.28 -24.54
CA ILE A 57 -13.02 16.33 -25.22
C ILE A 57 -14.43 16.93 -25.28
N VAL A 58 -15.10 16.72 -26.41
CA VAL A 58 -16.49 17.15 -26.61
C VAL A 58 -17.45 16.07 -26.13
N THR A 59 -18.37 16.45 -25.26
CA THR A 59 -19.46 15.60 -24.76
C THR A 59 -20.82 16.14 -25.18
N ASN A 60 -21.81 15.24 -25.23
CA ASN A 60 -23.22 15.59 -25.28
C ASN A 60 -23.73 15.70 -23.85
N VAL A 61 -24.34 16.83 -23.51
CA VAL A 61 -24.90 17.08 -22.18
C VAL A 61 -26.40 16.82 -22.18
N ASP A 62 -26.88 16.10 -21.16
CA ASP A 62 -28.28 15.71 -20.97
C ASP A 62 -28.91 14.89 -22.11
N GLY A 63 -28.12 14.43 -23.07
CA GLY A 63 -28.58 13.65 -24.21
C GLY A 63 -29.17 14.49 -25.35
N ASP A 64 -29.11 15.82 -25.28
CA ASP A 64 -29.54 16.71 -26.37
C ASP A 64 -28.45 16.80 -27.46
N ALA A 65 -28.72 16.26 -28.65
CA ALA A 65 -27.81 16.30 -29.78
C ALA A 65 -27.41 17.73 -30.23
N ASN A 66 -28.09 18.76 -29.75
CA ASN A 66 -27.78 20.16 -30.02
C ASN A 66 -26.91 20.83 -28.95
N SER A 67 -26.67 20.15 -27.81
CA SER A 67 -25.89 20.64 -26.69
C SER A 67 -24.55 19.90 -26.61
N LEU A 68 -23.56 20.43 -27.33
CA LEU A 68 -22.19 19.92 -27.30
C LEU A 68 -21.32 20.84 -26.43
N ILE A 69 -20.61 20.27 -25.47
CA ILE A 69 -19.77 21.02 -24.53
C ILE A 69 -18.35 20.47 -24.52
N CYS A 70 -17.35 21.35 -24.45
CA CYS A 70 -15.98 21.00 -24.13
C CYS A 70 -15.83 20.80 -22.61
N GLU A 71 -15.43 19.59 -22.21
CA GLU A 71 -15.18 19.25 -20.80
C GLU A 71 -13.80 19.76 -20.35
N SER A 72 -13.76 20.79 -19.51
CA SER A 72 -12.48 21.34 -19.01
C SER A 72 -11.72 20.38 -18.10
N ASN A 73 -12.42 19.41 -17.50
CA ASN A 73 -11.85 18.39 -16.62
C ASN A 73 -11.47 17.10 -17.36
N LEU A 74 -11.70 17.03 -18.68
CA LEU A 74 -11.38 15.88 -19.52
C LEU A 74 -10.65 16.35 -20.79
N THR A 75 -9.31 16.38 -20.73
CA THR A 75 -8.47 16.92 -21.81
C THR A 75 -7.52 15.87 -22.36
N PHE A 76 -7.29 15.86 -23.68
CA PHE A 76 -6.33 15.00 -24.35
C PHE A 76 -5.35 15.81 -25.21
N ASP A 77 -4.06 15.73 -24.89
CA ASP A 77 -3.00 16.51 -25.54
C ASP A 77 -2.25 15.76 -26.67
N GLY A 78 -2.68 14.53 -26.96
CA GLY A 78 -2.00 13.65 -27.91
C GLY A 78 -1.20 12.52 -27.25
N GLU A 79 -0.85 12.67 -25.97
CA GLU A 79 -0.09 11.67 -25.20
C GLU A 79 -0.87 11.21 -23.97
N THR A 80 -1.51 12.13 -23.25
CA THR A 80 -2.17 11.88 -21.96
C THR A 80 -3.63 12.29 -22.00
N LEU A 81 -4.51 11.39 -21.57
CA LEU A 81 -5.88 11.73 -21.18
C LEU A 81 -5.86 12.17 -19.71
N ASN A 82 -6.01 13.46 -19.47
CA ASN A 82 -6.10 14.02 -18.13
C ASN A 82 -7.56 14.04 -17.66
N ILE A 83 -7.81 13.48 -16.48
CA ILE A 83 -9.12 13.45 -15.80
C ILE A 83 -8.95 14.17 -14.46
N VAL A 84 -9.64 15.28 -14.28
CA VAL A 84 -9.72 15.96 -12.99
C VAL A 84 -10.94 15.44 -12.23
N GLY A 85 -10.71 14.50 -11.31
CA GLY A 85 -11.76 13.84 -10.52
C GLY A 85 -11.59 12.32 -10.50
N ASP A 86 -12.70 11.63 -10.26
CA ASP A 86 -12.72 10.15 -10.18
C ASP A 86 -12.93 9.50 -11.55
N LEU A 87 -12.23 8.38 -11.79
CA LEU A 87 -12.50 7.46 -12.89
C LEU A 87 -13.27 6.24 -12.36
N THR A 88 -14.53 6.09 -12.77
CA THR A 88 -15.35 4.91 -12.44
C THR A 88 -15.39 3.95 -13.64
N ALA A 89 -15.06 2.67 -13.42
CA ALA A 89 -15.15 1.63 -14.44
C ALA A 89 -15.91 0.40 -13.90
N SER A 90 -17.04 0.04 -14.55
CA SER A 90 -17.92 -1.04 -14.09
C SER A 90 -17.45 -2.45 -14.46
N ALA A 91 -16.68 -2.58 -15.55
CA ALA A 91 -16.10 -3.85 -16.00
C ALA A 91 -14.63 -4.04 -15.58
N GLY A 92 -14.00 -3.00 -15.03
CA GLY A 92 -12.59 -2.99 -14.61
C GLY A 92 -11.71 -2.05 -15.43
N LEU A 93 -10.46 -1.92 -15.02
CA LEU A 93 -9.41 -1.11 -15.64
C LEU A 93 -8.28 -2.03 -16.11
N SER A 94 -7.91 -1.96 -17.39
CA SER A 94 -6.69 -2.60 -17.91
C SER A 94 -5.60 -1.55 -18.02
N ALA A 95 -4.57 -1.65 -17.17
CA ALA A 95 -3.45 -0.71 -17.14
C ALA A 95 -2.15 -1.47 -16.85
N SER A 96 -1.06 -1.06 -17.50
CA SER A 96 0.28 -1.61 -17.22
C SER A 96 0.79 -1.19 -15.83
N PHE A 97 0.28 -0.09 -15.29
CA PHE A 97 0.70 0.47 -14.01
C PHE A 97 -0.39 1.34 -13.39
N LEU A 98 -0.55 1.27 -12.07
CA LEU A 98 -1.36 2.19 -11.28
C LEU A 98 -0.45 2.91 -10.29
N TYR A 99 -0.49 4.24 -10.26
CA TYR A 99 0.28 5.06 -9.33
C TYR A 99 -0.58 5.50 -8.15
N GLY A 100 -0.07 5.34 -6.93
CA GLY A 100 -0.75 5.73 -5.70
C GLY A 100 -0.16 5.04 -4.47
N ASP A 101 -0.74 5.30 -3.31
CA ASP A 101 -0.29 4.69 -2.04
C ASP A 101 -1.01 3.36 -1.72
N GLY A 102 -1.92 2.93 -2.58
CA GLY A 102 -2.59 1.64 -2.50
C GLY A 102 -3.63 1.50 -1.40
N ARG A 103 -3.91 2.55 -0.59
CA ARG A 103 -4.80 2.44 0.59
C ARG A 103 -6.23 2.00 0.29
N TYR A 104 -6.68 2.19 -0.95
CA TYR A 104 -8.01 1.80 -1.44
C TYR A 104 -7.99 0.64 -2.45
N LEU A 105 -6.82 0.03 -2.71
CA LEU A 105 -6.72 -1.17 -3.54
C LEU A 105 -7.22 -2.38 -2.75
N THR A 106 -8.52 -2.57 -2.74
CA THR A 106 -9.19 -3.75 -2.16
C THR A 106 -9.65 -4.69 -3.28
N ASN A 107 -9.87 -5.97 -2.96
CA ASN A 107 -10.31 -6.99 -3.93
C ASN A 107 -9.40 -7.20 -5.15
N ILE A 108 -8.14 -6.75 -5.09
CA ILE A 108 -7.11 -7.13 -6.05
C ILE A 108 -6.57 -8.51 -5.63
N SER A 109 -7.30 -9.57 -5.94
CA SER A 109 -6.77 -10.92 -5.83
C SER A 109 -5.85 -11.17 -7.01
N GLY A 110 -4.64 -11.69 -6.76
CA GLY A 110 -3.73 -12.19 -7.81
C GLY A 110 -4.35 -13.40 -8.52
N SER A 111 -5.37 -13.17 -9.34
CA SER A 111 -6.13 -14.20 -10.02
C SER A 111 -5.51 -14.43 -11.40
N GLY A 112 -4.69 -15.47 -11.50
CA GLY A 112 -4.17 -15.98 -12.76
C GLY A 112 -2.64 -15.97 -12.80
N GLY A 113 -2.05 -17.17 -12.89
CA GLY A 113 -0.66 -17.40 -13.32
C GLY A 113 0.43 -16.62 -12.58
N ASN A 114 1.11 -17.26 -11.62
CA ASN A 114 2.34 -16.75 -11.00
C ASN A 114 2.25 -15.33 -10.41
N ALA A 115 1.06 -14.88 -9.99
CA ALA A 115 0.92 -13.59 -9.34
C ALA A 115 1.69 -13.63 -8.01
N SER A 116 2.87 -12.99 -7.98
CA SER A 116 3.77 -12.84 -6.83
C SER A 116 3.17 -12.09 -5.62
N GLY A 117 1.86 -11.83 -5.67
CA GLY A 117 1.04 -11.07 -4.71
C GLY A 117 0.34 -11.91 -3.64
N GLN A 118 0.34 -13.25 -3.76
CA GLN A 118 -0.35 -14.13 -2.82
C GLN A 118 0.63 -15.16 -2.26
N GLY A 119 1.06 -14.92 -1.01
CA GLY A 119 1.65 -15.99 -0.22
C GLY A 119 0.61 -17.06 0.15
N PRO A 120 1.04 -18.20 0.72
CA PRO A 120 0.12 -19.21 1.25
C PRO A 120 -0.94 -18.63 2.20
N ASN A 121 -2.09 -19.30 2.34
CA ASN A 121 -3.11 -18.91 3.32
C ASN A 121 -2.50 -18.84 4.73
N GLY A 122 -2.68 -17.72 5.43
CA GLY A 122 -2.10 -17.46 6.75
C GLY A 122 -0.61 -17.12 6.73
N SER A 123 0.02 -17.00 5.56
CA SER A 123 1.39 -16.48 5.48
C SER A 123 1.42 -14.99 5.79
N LEU A 124 2.45 -14.58 6.53
CA LEU A 124 2.73 -13.16 6.68
C LEU A 124 3.29 -12.63 5.35
N GLN A 125 2.73 -11.52 4.86
CA GLN A 125 3.16 -10.89 3.62
C GLN A 125 4.38 -10.01 3.86
N PHE A 126 5.41 -10.17 3.03
CA PHE A 126 6.65 -9.40 3.02
C PHE A 126 6.89 -8.84 1.62
N LYS A 127 7.58 -7.71 1.56
CA LYS A 127 8.21 -7.24 0.32
C LYS A 127 9.49 -8.06 0.12
N THR A 128 9.50 -9.00 -0.81
CA THR A 128 10.69 -9.80 -1.09
C THR A 128 11.58 -9.05 -2.07
N SER A 129 12.72 -8.59 -1.56
CA SER A 129 13.87 -7.91 -2.19
C SER A 129 13.68 -6.49 -2.78
N GLU A 130 14.77 -5.74 -2.66
CA GLU A 130 15.01 -4.46 -3.34
C GLU A 130 15.03 -4.72 -4.85
N GLY A 131 14.03 -4.24 -5.57
CA GLY A 131 14.05 -4.17 -7.04
C GLY A 131 12.81 -4.66 -7.78
N SER A 132 11.88 -5.41 -7.16
CA SER A 132 10.65 -5.84 -7.88
C SER A 132 9.33 -5.43 -7.23
N GLY A 133 9.34 -4.87 -6.01
CA GLY A 133 8.14 -4.24 -5.44
C GLY A 133 6.94 -5.16 -5.21
N THR A 134 7.11 -6.48 -5.34
CA THR A 134 6.02 -7.44 -5.15
C THR A 134 5.81 -7.76 -3.67
N ILE A 135 4.54 -7.89 -3.27
CA ILE A 135 4.12 -8.32 -1.94
C ILE A 135 3.94 -9.84 -1.99
N SER A 136 4.94 -10.60 -1.54
CA SER A 136 4.85 -12.07 -1.48
C SER A 136 4.68 -12.54 -0.03
N GLY A 137 4.34 -13.81 0.21
CA GLY A 137 4.38 -14.37 1.57
C GLY A 137 5.47 -15.42 1.74
N SER A 138 5.86 -15.67 2.98
CA SER A 138 6.85 -16.69 3.31
C SER A 138 6.19 -18.07 3.42
N SER A 139 6.78 -19.09 2.77
CA SER A 139 6.43 -20.50 3.01
C SER A 139 7.00 -21.03 4.33
N ASN A 140 8.03 -20.38 4.87
CA ASN A 140 8.74 -20.78 6.08
C ASN A 140 8.30 -19.98 7.33
N LEU A 141 7.43 -18.97 7.18
CA LEU A 141 6.81 -18.25 8.29
C LEU A 141 5.30 -18.18 8.06
N LEU A 142 4.56 -19.05 8.75
CA LEU A 142 3.12 -19.18 8.61
C LEU A 142 2.44 -18.91 9.95
N PHE A 143 1.36 -18.13 9.95
CA PHE A 143 0.47 -17.98 11.09
C PHE A 143 -0.93 -18.46 10.71
N GLN A 144 -1.26 -19.68 11.12
CA GLN A 144 -2.52 -20.32 10.75
C GLN A 144 -3.13 -21.00 11.97
N ASN A 145 -4.43 -20.83 12.18
CA ASN A 145 -5.16 -21.43 13.29
C ASN A 145 -4.50 -21.13 14.66
N ASN A 146 -4.05 -19.89 14.87
CA ASN A 146 -3.33 -19.43 16.07
C ASN A 146 -1.99 -20.14 16.34
N ILE A 147 -1.40 -20.79 15.33
CA ILE A 147 -0.09 -21.43 15.41
C ILE A 147 0.90 -20.68 14.53
N LEU A 148 1.99 -20.20 15.14
CA LEU A 148 3.16 -19.72 14.43
C LEU A 148 4.03 -20.92 14.02
N LYS A 149 4.25 -21.12 12.72
CA LYS A 149 5.19 -22.12 12.18
C LYS A 149 6.39 -21.43 11.60
N LEU A 150 7.58 -21.82 12.05
CA LEU A 150 8.86 -21.46 11.47
C LEU A 150 9.50 -22.72 10.87
N GLY A 151 9.71 -22.74 9.56
CA GLY A 151 10.30 -23.89 8.85
C GLY A 151 11.80 -24.07 9.09
N GLY A 152 12.47 -23.07 9.70
CA GLY A 152 13.90 -23.08 10.00
C GLY A 152 14.20 -22.75 11.46
N SER A 153 15.45 -22.42 11.76
CA SER A 153 15.90 -22.06 13.10
C SER A 153 15.35 -20.70 13.54
N LEU A 154 15.12 -20.55 14.85
CA LEU A 154 14.75 -19.29 15.50
C LEU A 154 16.00 -18.65 16.12
N LYS A 155 16.31 -17.40 15.74
CA LYS A 155 17.37 -16.59 16.38
C LYS A 155 16.73 -15.68 17.40
N LEU A 156 17.19 -15.75 18.65
CA LEU A 156 16.74 -14.91 19.75
C LEU A 156 17.91 -14.06 20.27
N GLY A 157 17.60 -12.97 20.97
CA GLY A 157 18.61 -12.08 21.55
C GLY A 157 19.41 -12.79 22.64
N ARG A 158 20.73 -12.59 22.65
CA ARG A 158 21.65 -13.07 23.70
C ARG A 158 22.41 -11.89 24.29
N THR A 159 22.32 -11.75 25.60
CA THR A 159 23.06 -10.77 26.41
C THR A 159 24.09 -11.53 27.24
N SER A 160 25.37 -11.19 27.11
CA SER A 160 26.46 -11.83 27.86
C SER A 160 26.85 -10.96 29.05
N VAL A 161 26.97 -11.54 30.24
CA VAL A 161 27.26 -10.82 31.48
C VAL A 161 28.34 -11.54 32.29
N SER A 162 29.21 -10.79 32.97
CA SER A 162 30.30 -11.33 33.81
C SER A 162 30.32 -10.72 35.22
N SER A 163 29.27 -9.98 35.56
CA SER A 163 29.07 -9.30 36.84
C SER A 163 27.58 -9.09 37.08
N SER A 164 27.20 -8.55 38.24
CA SER A 164 25.79 -8.38 38.59
C SER A 164 25.04 -7.56 37.55
N TYR A 165 23.87 -8.06 37.15
CA TYR A 165 23.11 -7.54 36.02
C TYR A 165 21.61 -7.50 36.35
N THR A 166 20.89 -6.51 35.83
CA THR A 166 19.42 -6.49 35.86
C THR A 166 18.91 -6.77 34.46
N ALA A 167 18.16 -7.85 34.29
CA ALA A 167 17.60 -8.25 33.00
C ALA A 167 16.69 -7.15 32.43
N ALA A 168 16.84 -6.87 31.14
CA ALA A 168 15.93 -5.99 30.41
C ALA A 168 14.63 -6.72 30.09
N THR A 169 13.53 -5.96 29.92
CA THR A 169 12.25 -6.53 29.46
C THR A 169 12.32 -7.11 28.03
N THR A 170 13.42 -6.87 27.32
CA THR A 170 13.69 -7.39 25.97
C THR A 170 14.67 -8.56 25.93
N ASP A 171 15.26 -8.95 27.07
CA ASP A 171 16.19 -10.08 27.11
C ASP A 171 15.46 -11.41 26.89
N PHE A 172 16.11 -12.31 26.16
CA PHE A 172 15.67 -13.71 26.03
C PHE A 172 16.72 -14.66 26.60
N PHE A 173 17.95 -14.64 26.08
CA PHE A 173 19.08 -15.35 26.67
C PHE A 173 19.97 -14.41 27.46
N VAL A 174 20.24 -14.73 28.72
CA VAL A 174 21.28 -14.12 29.55
C VAL A 174 22.36 -15.17 29.81
N GLY A 175 23.48 -15.02 29.12
CA GLY A 175 24.68 -15.86 29.27
C GLY A 175 25.58 -15.32 30.38
N ALA A 176 25.64 -16.04 31.49
CA ALA A 176 26.40 -15.68 32.68
C ALA A 176 27.78 -16.33 32.64
N ASP A 177 28.83 -15.50 32.60
CA ASP A 177 30.22 -15.95 32.68
C ASP A 177 30.69 -15.96 34.14
N THR A 178 30.62 -17.14 34.76
CA THR A 178 31.02 -17.37 36.16
C THR A 178 32.53 -17.60 36.35
N SER A 179 33.36 -17.45 35.31
CA SER A 179 34.79 -17.79 35.37
C SER A 179 35.56 -17.05 36.47
N ASN A 180 35.11 -15.84 36.86
CA ASN A 180 35.88 -14.96 37.74
C ASN A 180 35.25 -14.72 39.13
N ALA A 181 33.92 -14.67 39.24
CA ALA A 181 33.25 -14.35 40.50
C ALA A 181 31.78 -14.83 40.51
N ALA A 182 31.25 -15.04 41.72
CA ALA A 182 29.81 -15.14 41.95
C ALA A 182 29.15 -13.77 41.77
N PHE A 183 27.94 -13.74 41.22
CA PHE A 183 27.17 -12.50 41.06
C PHE A 183 25.67 -12.75 40.99
N GLN A 184 24.90 -11.67 41.03
CA GLN A 184 23.44 -11.70 40.99
C GLN A 184 22.90 -11.24 39.63
N ILE A 185 21.94 -11.98 39.08
CA ILE A 185 21.09 -11.53 37.99
C ILE A 185 19.72 -11.21 38.59
N THR A 186 19.37 -9.93 38.61
CA THR A 186 18.03 -9.48 39.01
C THR A 186 17.11 -9.55 37.80
N LEU A 187 15.99 -10.26 37.91
CA LEU A 187 14.96 -10.33 36.88
C LEU A 187 14.34 -8.95 36.66
N ALA A 188 13.82 -8.69 35.45
CA ALA A 188 13.04 -7.50 35.19
C ALA A 188 11.81 -7.42 36.13
N ASP A 189 11.18 -6.26 36.20
CA ASP A 189 9.87 -6.16 36.86
C ASP A 189 8.83 -6.92 36.02
N ALA A 190 8.24 -7.97 36.59
CA ALA A 190 7.22 -8.77 35.93
C ALA A 190 6.03 -7.94 35.43
N ALA A 191 5.67 -6.83 36.09
CA ALA A 191 4.59 -5.94 35.67
C ALA A 191 4.91 -5.16 34.37
N GLN A 192 6.19 -5.11 33.98
CA GLN A 192 6.66 -4.45 32.76
C GLN A 192 6.91 -5.45 31.62
N MET A 193 6.74 -6.75 31.86
CA MET A 193 6.85 -7.83 30.87
C MET A 193 5.46 -8.28 30.41
N LEU A 194 5.39 -8.96 29.27
CA LEU A 194 4.13 -9.53 28.78
C LEU A 194 3.82 -10.86 29.47
N ASP A 195 2.54 -11.14 29.71
CA ASP A 195 2.10 -12.43 30.23
C ASP A 195 2.56 -13.58 29.31
N GLY A 196 3.20 -14.59 29.89
CA GLY A 196 3.82 -15.70 29.17
C GLY A 196 5.19 -15.41 28.54
N GLN A 197 5.76 -14.22 28.73
CA GLN A 197 7.09 -13.90 28.20
C GLN A 197 8.18 -14.72 28.91
N MET A 198 9.03 -15.38 28.12
CA MET A 198 10.09 -16.26 28.59
C MET A 198 11.45 -15.55 28.73
N LEU A 199 12.26 -16.04 29.67
CA LEU A 199 13.66 -15.69 29.88
C LEU A 199 14.46 -16.96 30.19
N VAL A 200 15.68 -17.04 29.66
CA VAL A 200 16.61 -18.12 29.91
C VAL A 200 17.91 -17.55 30.46
N ILE A 201 18.32 -18.04 31.62
CA ILE A 201 19.63 -17.73 32.20
C ILE A 201 20.48 -18.99 32.14
N LYS A 202 21.72 -18.86 31.66
CA LYS A 202 22.64 -19.97 31.45
C LYS A 202 24.01 -19.62 32.02
N ASP A 203 24.55 -20.49 32.85
CA ASP A 203 25.99 -20.49 33.14
C ASP A 203 26.75 -20.92 31.90
N GLU A 204 27.51 -20.00 31.33
CA GLU A 204 28.40 -20.21 30.19
C GLU A 204 29.88 -20.25 30.61
N GLY A 205 30.21 -19.72 31.79
CA GLY A 205 31.56 -19.79 32.36
C GLY A 205 31.88 -21.16 32.99
N GLY A 206 30.86 -21.93 33.37
CA GLY A 206 31.00 -23.31 33.83
C GLY A 206 31.56 -23.46 35.24
N ALA A 207 31.59 -22.39 36.02
CA ALA A 207 32.14 -22.35 37.38
C ALA A 207 31.08 -22.03 38.44
N ALA A 208 29.77 -22.17 38.13
CA ALA A 208 28.69 -21.87 39.07
C ALA A 208 28.70 -22.68 40.37
N ASN A 209 29.46 -23.78 40.46
CA ASN A 209 29.68 -24.53 41.70
C ASN A 209 30.67 -23.87 42.67
N ASN A 210 31.45 -22.90 42.21
CA ASN A 210 32.34 -22.08 43.02
C ASN A 210 31.89 -20.62 43.03
N ASN A 211 31.37 -20.15 41.90
CA ASN A 211 30.95 -18.80 41.62
C ASN A 211 29.47 -18.78 41.30
N ASN A 212 28.64 -19.10 42.30
CA ASN A 212 27.20 -19.28 42.12
C ASN A 212 26.53 -18.06 41.47
N ILE A 213 25.55 -18.33 40.62
CA ILE A 213 24.69 -17.29 40.04
C ILE A 213 23.43 -17.18 40.90
N THR A 214 23.22 -16.04 41.53
CA THR A 214 21.98 -15.77 42.26
C THR A 214 20.98 -15.11 41.31
N VAL A 215 19.89 -15.79 40.98
CA VAL A 215 18.77 -15.22 40.21
C VAL A 215 17.76 -14.66 41.20
N ALA A 216 17.63 -13.34 41.28
CA ALA A 216 16.75 -12.67 42.23
C ALA A 216 15.57 -12.01 41.50
N ALA A 217 14.36 -12.08 42.07
CA ALA A 217 13.22 -11.33 41.59
C ALA A 217 13.37 -9.84 41.91
N SER A 218 12.67 -8.99 41.15
CA SER A 218 12.64 -7.55 41.41
C SER A 218 11.75 -7.21 42.60
N GLY A 219 12.29 -6.50 43.59
CA GLY A 219 11.52 -6.01 44.74
C GLY A 219 10.91 -7.13 45.59
N SER A 220 9.57 -7.18 45.65
CA SER A 220 8.80 -8.19 46.41
C SER A 220 8.19 -9.29 45.53
N GLN A 221 8.59 -9.34 44.25
CA GLN A 221 8.15 -10.37 43.32
C GLN A 221 8.74 -11.73 43.69
N THR A 222 8.20 -12.78 43.09
CA THR A 222 8.60 -14.15 43.43
C THR A 222 8.84 -15.01 42.20
N ILE A 223 9.82 -15.90 42.29
CA ILE A 223 10.09 -17.04 41.41
C ILE A 223 9.60 -18.29 42.15
N ASP A 224 8.51 -18.91 41.70
CA ASP A 224 7.86 -20.06 42.37
C ASP A 224 7.69 -19.90 43.89
N GLY A 225 7.26 -18.70 44.31
CA GLY A 225 7.02 -18.36 45.71
C GLY A 225 8.26 -17.99 46.53
N GLN A 226 9.46 -18.08 45.95
CA GLN A 226 10.71 -17.60 46.56
C GLN A 226 11.13 -16.26 45.97
N ASN A 227 11.92 -15.45 46.68
CA ASN A 227 12.46 -14.20 46.10
C ASN A 227 13.68 -14.48 45.20
N GLN A 228 14.37 -15.61 45.38
CA GLN A 228 15.56 -15.94 44.60
C GLN A 228 15.71 -17.44 44.38
N VAL A 229 16.48 -17.78 43.34
CA VAL A 229 16.96 -19.12 43.02
C VAL A 229 18.47 -19.04 42.80
N ILE A 230 19.22 -20.03 43.29
CA ILE A 230 20.68 -20.07 43.15
C ILE A 230 21.05 -21.19 42.18
N LEU A 231 21.84 -20.87 41.16
CA LEU A 231 22.45 -21.87 40.28
C LEU A 231 23.83 -22.22 40.84
N GLU A 232 23.99 -23.48 41.25
CA GLU A 232 25.18 -24.00 41.92
C GLU A 232 25.88 -25.14 41.15
N SER A 233 25.36 -25.53 39.98
CA SER A 233 25.96 -26.60 39.16
C SER A 233 26.69 -26.01 37.95
N PRO A 234 27.87 -26.54 37.56
CA PRO A 234 28.58 -26.09 36.36
C PRO A 234 27.67 -26.17 35.13
N TYR A 235 27.64 -25.11 34.33
CA TYR A 235 26.79 -25.02 33.14
C TYR A 235 25.29 -25.19 33.44
N ALA A 236 24.83 -24.87 34.65
CA ALA A 236 23.40 -24.85 34.97
C ALA A 236 22.63 -23.86 34.09
N SER A 237 21.35 -24.15 33.85
CA SER A 237 20.43 -23.23 33.18
C SER A 237 19.10 -23.22 33.90
N ILE A 238 18.44 -22.07 33.88
CA ILE A 238 17.07 -21.91 34.35
C ILE A 238 16.25 -21.24 33.25
N GLN A 239 15.07 -21.78 33.01
CA GLN A 239 14.08 -21.26 32.08
C GLN A 239 12.90 -20.76 32.90
N LEU A 240 12.48 -19.53 32.63
CA LEU A 240 11.47 -18.82 33.38
C LEU A 240 10.44 -18.22 32.42
N TYR A 241 9.19 -18.11 32.85
CA TYR A 241 8.23 -17.18 32.24
C TYR A 241 7.50 -16.39 33.32
N CYS A 242 6.95 -15.23 32.96
CA CYS A 242 6.23 -14.37 33.90
C CYS A 242 4.72 -14.34 33.64
N ASN A 243 3.95 -13.89 34.64
CA ASN A 243 2.50 -13.63 34.51
C ASN A 243 2.15 -12.19 34.07
N GLY A 244 3.13 -11.40 33.66
CA GLY A 244 2.95 -9.98 33.33
C GLY A 244 2.51 -9.10 34.51
N ASN A 245 2.68 -9.54 35.76
CA ASN A 245 2.18 -8.81 36.93
C ASN A 245 3.16 -8.80 38.12
N ASN A 246 3.50 -9.97 38.68
CA ASN A 246 4.35 -10.04 39.89
C ASN A 246 5.03 -11.39 40.15
N LYS A 247 4.91 -12.36 39.25
CA LYS A 247 5.44 -13.71 39.46
C LYS A 247 6.20 -14.21 38.24
N TYR A 248 7.22 -15.01 38.54
CA TYR A 248 7.95 -15.85 37.60
C TYR A 248 7.74 -17.32 37.98
N PHE A 249 7.73 -18.19 36.98
CA PHE A 249 7.57 -19.64 37.12
C PHE A 249 8.70 -20.37 36.41
N ILE A 250 9.19 -21.45 37.02
CA ILE A 250 10.19 -22.35 36.43
C ILE A 250 9.46 -23.50 35.71
N PHE A 251 9.99 -23.97 34.58
CA PHE A 251 9.43 -25.10 33.81
C PHE A 251 10.49 -25.95 33.11
#